data_AF-A0A3P6HCU3-F1
#
_entry.id   AF-A0A3P6HCU3-F1
#
_cell.length_a   1.000
_cell.length_b   1.000
_cell.length_c   1.000
_cell.angle_alpha   90.00
_cell.angle_beta   90.00
_cell.angle_gamma   90.00
#
_symmetry.space_group_name_H-M   'P 1'
#
loop_
_entity.id
_entity.type
_entity.pdbx_description
1 polymer ?
#
loop_
_entity_poly.entity_id
_entity_poly.type
_entity_poly.pdbx_seq_one_letter_code
_entity_poly.pdbx_strand_id
1 'polypeptide(L)'
;MLFLPHRGNKVNKWYTICICILELLLTTYAFCYNFKLDDPLIQLSEDYKWINLFDFYWRLGIDGLSIGTILLTGFITTLATLAAFPVTRDSRLFYFLMLAMYSGQIGSFSSRDILLFFIMWELELIPVYLLLSMWGGKKRLYSATKFILYTAGSSIFLLIGVLGISLYGSNEPTLNLELLGNQAYPVTLEILFYIGFLIAFAVKSPIIPLHTWLPDTHGEAHYSTCMLLAGILLKMGAYGLVRINMELLPHAHSMFSPWLMLVGTIQIIYAASTSPGQRNLKKRIAYSSVSHMGFIIIGIGSITDPGLNGAILQIISHGFIGAALFFLAGTSYDRIRLVYLDEMGGMAISIPKIFTMFTILSMASLALPGMSGFVAELIVFFLE
;
A
#
# COMPACT_ATOMS: atom_id res chain seq x y z
N MET A 1 -13.48 -8.43 -18.72
CA MET A 1 -13.92 -9.66 -18.03
C MET A 1 -15.44 -9.88 -18.06
N LEU A 2 -16.25 -8.80 -18.01
CA LEU A 2 -17.73 -8.87 -18.09
C LEU A 2 -18.28 -9.54 -19.36
N PHE A 3 -17.54 -9.49 -20.48
CA PHE A 3 -17.92 -10.07 -21.77
C PHE A 3 -17.51 -11.53 -21.98
N LEU A 4 -16.76 -12.15 -21.05
CA LEU A 4 -16.38 -13.56 -21.19
C LEU A 4 -17.56 -14.49 -20.84
N PRO A 5 -17.79 -15.59 -21.58
CA PRO A 5 -18.88 -16.53 -21.29
C PRO A 5 -18.73 -17.16 -19.90
N HIS A 6 -19.85 -17.54 -19.27
CA HIS A 6 -19.87 -18.14 -17.90
C HIS A 6 -19.21 -19.53 -17.82
N ARG A 7 -18.70 -20.03 -18.95
CA ARG A 7 -18.08 -21.34 -19.06
C ARG A 7 -16.61 -21.30 -18.67
N GLY A 8 -16.36 -21.61 -17.40
CA GLY A 8 -15.11 -22.20 -16.93
C GLY A 8 -14.29 -21.32 -15.99
N ASN A 9 -14.25 -21.70 -14.70
CA ASN A 9 -13.33 -21.14 -13.71
C ASN A 9 -11.86 -21.14 -14.19
N LYS A 10 -11.46 -22.11 -15.03
CA LYS A 10 -10.10 -22.18 -15.59
C LYS A 10 -9.78 -21.03 -16.56
N VAL A 11 -10.73 -20.63 -17.40
CA VAL A 11 -10.51 -19.57 -18.41
C VAL A 11 -10.29 -18.24 -17.71
N ASN A 12 -11.15 -17.89 -16.74
CA ASN A 12 -11.02 -16.65 -15.97
C ASN A 12 -9.68 -16.55 -15.22
N LYS A 13 -9.22 -17.68 -14.65
CA LYS A 13 -7.94 -17.78 -13.92
C LYS A 13 -6.76 -17.48 -14.84
N TRP A 14 -6.64 -18.24 -15.93
CA TRP A 14 -5.55 -18.09 -16.88
C TRP A 14 -5.56 -16.73 -17.58
N TYR A 15 -6.75 -16.24 -17.97
CA TYR A 15 -6.90 -14.91 -18.55
C TYR A 15 -6.33 -13.81 -17.65
N THR A 16 -6.65 -13.86 -16.35
CA THR A 16 -6.18 -12.84 -15.40
C THR A 16 -4.67 -12.92 -15.20
N ILE A 17 -4.13 -14.13 -15.05
CA ILE A 17 -2.69 -14.34 -14.92
C ILE A 17 -1.96 -13.84 -16.17
N CYS A 18 -2.45 -14.15 -17.37
CA CYS A 18 -1.86 -13.69 -18.62
C CYS A 18 -1.83 -12.16 -18.71
N ILE A 19 -2.92 -11.48 -18.31
CA ILE A 19 -2.95 -10.01 -18.27
C ILE A 19 -1.91 -9.46 -17.29
N CYS A 20 -1.89 -9.95 -16.05
CA CYS A 20 -0.95 -9.44 -15.06
C CYS A 20 0.51 -9.69 -15.49
N ILE A 21 0.82 -10.85 -16.10
CA ILE A 21 2.17 -11.14 -16.61
C ILE A 21 2.50 -10.20 -17.77
N LEU A 22 1.58 -10.02 -18.72
CA LEU A 22 1.77 -9.13 -19.85
C LEU A 22 2.00 -7.69 -19.37
N GLU A 23 1.22 -7.21 -18.41
CA GLU A 23 1.36 -5.87 -17.84
C GLU A 23 2.67 -5.69 -17.07
N LEU A 24 3.09 -6.70 -16.29
CA LEU A 24 4.40 -6.70 -15.65
C LEU A 24 5.55 -6.67 -16.67
N LEU A 25 5.43 -7.42 -17.78
CA LEU A 25 6.43 -7.39 -18.86
C LEU A 25 6.43 -6.05 -19.60
N LEU A 26 5.28 -5.44 -19.83
CA LEU A 26 5.18 -4.13 -20.47
C LEU A 26 5.75 -3.02 -19.58
N THR A 27 5.42 -3.03 -18.28
CA THR A 27 5.93 -2.04 -17.32
C THR A 27 7.44 -2.17 -17.14
N THR A 28 7.96 -3.39 -16.99
CA THR A 28 9.42 -3.61 -16.94
C THR A 28 10.11 -3.21 -18.24
N TYR A 29 9.54 -3.54 -19.40
CA TYR A 29 10.06 -3.09 -20.70
C TYR A 29 10.10 -1.57 -20.80
N ALA A 30 9.01 -0.88 -20.45
CA ALA A 30 8.94 0.57 -20.48
C ALA A 30 9.99 1.21 -19.56
N PHE A 31 10.20 0.68 -18.35
CA PHE A 31 11.20 1.22 -17.44
C PHE A 31 12.63 0.90 -17.86
N CYS A 32 12.91 -0.26 -18.45
CA CYS A 32 14.27 -0.58 -18.90
C CYS A 32 14.72 0.25 -20.11
N TYR A 33 13.80 0.58 -21.04
CA TYR A 33 14.17 1.21 -22.31
C TYR A 33 13.77 2.68 -22.43
N ASN A 34 12.70 3.11 -21.76
CA ASN A 34 12.16 4.47 -21.89
C ASN A 34 12.36 5.33 -20.63
N PHE A 35 12.74 4.74 -19.50
CA PHE A 35 13.00 5.49 -18.27
C PHE A 35 14.51 5.72 -18.06
N LYS A 36 14.89 6.99 -17.89
CA LYS A 36 16.26 7.41 -17.58
C LYS A 36 16.40 7.62 -16.08
N LEU A 37 17.22 6.79 -15.42
CA LEU A 37 17.40 6.85 -13.96
C LEU A 37 18.10 8.13 -13.48
N ASP A 38 18.92 8.76 -14.33
CA ASP A 38 19.70 9.94 -13.97
C ASP A 38 18.89 11.26 -14.07
N ASP A 39 17.68 11.22 -14.61
CA ASP A 39 16.84 12.40 -14.80
C ASP A 39 15.81 12.50 -13.66
N PRO A 40 15.87 13.54 -12.81
CA PRO A 40 14.94 13.71 -11.69
C PRO A 40 13.54 14.14 -12.13
N LEU A 41 13.34 14.51 -13.40
CA LEU A 41 12.05 14.95 -13.91
C LEU A 41 11.05 13.79 -14.02
N ILE A 42 9.77 14.14 -14.01
CA ILE A 42 8.69 13.20 -14.26
C ILE A 42 8.74 12.76 -15.73
N GLN A 43 8.79 11.44 -15.95
CA GLN A 43 8.88 10.81 -17.27
C GLN A 43 7.60 10.03 -17.57
N LEU A 44 7.48 9.55 -18.82
CA LEU A 44 6.29 8.82 -19.29
C LEU A 44 4.99 9.58 -19.01
N SER A 45 5.03 10.90 -19.22
CA SER A 45 3.91 11.79 -18.91
C SER A 45 2.85 11.72 -20.00
N GLU A 46 1.60 11.55 -19.59
CA GLU A 46 0.44 11.62 -20.46
C GLU A 46 -0.55 12.62 -19.87
N ASP A 47 -0.94 13.63 -20.66
CA ASP A 47 -1.86 14.68 -20.23
C ASP A 47 -3.06 14.74 -21.18
N TYR A 48 -4.18 14.12 -20.79
CA TYR A 48 -5.43 14.18 -21.55
C TYR A 48 -6.49 14.99 -20.80
N LYS A 49 -7.10 15.98 -21.46
CA LYS A 49 -8.19 16.75 -20.85
C LYS A 49 -9.44 15.88 -20.73
N TRP A 50 -9.94 15.70 -19.51
CA TRP A 50 -11.10 14.83 -19.25
C TRP A 50 -12.40 15.63 -19.06
N ILE A 51 -12.43 16.59 -18.12
CA ILE A 51 -13.61 17.40 -17.84
C ILE A 51 -13.27 18.89 -17.97
N ASN A 52 -13.93 19.56 -18.92
CA ASN A 52 -13.68 20.97 -19.23
C ASN A 52 -14.21 21.94 -18.16
N LEU A 53 -15.19 21.53 -17.34
CA LEU A 53 -15.86 22.40 -16.36
C LEU A 53 -14.99 22.79 -15.15
N PHE A 54 -14.04 21.94 -14.75
CA PHE A 54 -13.19 22.15 -13.57
C PHE A 54 -11.70 21.90 -13.88
N ASP A 55 -11.29 22.12 -15.14
CA ASP A 55 -9.94 21.90 -15.67
C ASP A 55 -9.28 20.60 -15.19
N PHE A 56 -10.05 19.51 -15.20
CA PHE A 56 -9.62 18.20 -14.73
C PHE A 56 -9.01 17.40 -15.88
N TYR A 57 -7.77 16.94 -15.67
CA TYR A 57 -7.00 16.18 -16.64
C TYR A 57 -6.70 14.79 -16.12
N TRP A 58 -6.71 13.84 -17.03
CA TRP A 58 -6.06 12.56 -16.86
C TRP A 58 -4.56 12.75 -17.02
N ARG A 59 -3.90 13.22 -15.95
CA ARG A 59 -2.44 13.41 -15.90
C ARG A 59 -1.76 12.22 -15.25
N LEU A 60 -1.05 11.45 -16.06
CA LEU A 60 -0.18 10.40 -15.59
C LEU A 60 1.28 10.81 -15.74
N GLY A 61 2.14 10.28 -14.88
CA GLY A 61 3.57 10.35 -15.03
C GLY A 61 4.28 9.61 -13.92
N ILE A 62 5.54 9.28 -14.18
CA ILE A 62 6.32 8.36 -13.35
C ILE A 62 7.65 9.03 -13.05
N ASP A 63 8.03 9.01 -11.78
CA ASP A 63 9.30 9.50 -11.27
C ASP A 63 10.01 8.44 -10.42
N GLY A 64 11.18 8.78 -9.88
CA GLY A 64 12.01 7.85 -9.09
C GLY A 64 11.27 7.21 -7.91
N LEU A 65 10.36 7.94 -7.26
CA LEU A 65 9.57 7.44 -6.14
C LEU A 65 8.49 6.44 -6.61
N SER A 66 7.89 6.68 -7.78
CA SER A 66 6.79 5.90 -8.32
C SER A 66 7.22 4.60 -9.02
N ILE A 67 8.41 4.53 -9.60
CA ILE A 67 8.89 3.33 -10.32
C ILE A 67 8.87 2.09 -9.41
N GLY A 68 9.45 2.23 -8.22
CA GLY A 68 9.60 1.12 -7.28
C GLY A 68 8.24 0.57 -6.83
N THR A 69 7.29 1.45 -6.54
CA THR A 69 5.93 1.07 -6.12
C THR A 69 5.11 0.50 -7.27
N ILE A 70 5.24 1.00 -8.49
CA ILE A 70 4.55 0.45 -9.68
C ILE A 70 5.07 -0.95 -10.02
N LEU A 71 6.39 -1.15 -10.04
CA LEU A 71 7.00 -2.47 -10.26
C LEU A 71 6.61 -3.47 -9.17
N LEU A 72 6.67 -3.04 -7.91
CA LEU A 72 6.21 -3.84 -6.78
C LEU A 72 4.74 -4.23 -6.94
N THR A 73 3.89 -3.29 -7.35
CA THR A 73 2.45 -3.51 -7.56
C THR A 73 2.20 -4.58 -8.63
N GLY A 74 2.86 -4.48 -9.78
CA GLY A 74 2.74 -5.49 -10.83
C GLY A 74 3.27 -6.86 -10.39
N PHE A 75 4.41 -6.90 -9.71
CA PHE A 75 5.00 -8.14 -9.24
C PHE A 75 4.17 -8.83 -8.15
N ILE A 76 3.71 -8.09 -7.13
CA ILE A 76 2.90 -8.67 -6.06
C ILE A 76 1.52 -9.05 -6.59
N THR A 77 0.93 -8.30 -7.53
CA THR A 77 -0.36 -8.66 -8.11
C THR A 77 -0.31 -9.90 -8.99
N THR A 78 0.73 -10.06 -9.80
CA THR A 78 0.95 -11.32 -10.54
C THR A 78 1.05 -12.51 -9.59
N LEU A 79 1.83 -12.39 -8.51
CA LEU A 79 1.93 -13.46 -7.52
C LEU A 79 0.63 -13.68 -6.74
N ALA A 80 -0.12 -12.63 -6.40
CA ALA A 80 -1.38 -12.72 -5.68
C ALA A 80 -2.47 -13.39 -6.53
N THR A 81 -2.51 -13.12 -7.83
CA THR A 81 -3.46 -13.79 -8.75
C THR A 81 -3.11 -15.27 -8.94
N LEU A 82 -1.83 -15.63 -8.94
CA LEU A 82 -1.37 -17.02 -8.85
C LEU A 82 -1.75 -17.67 -7.52
N ALA A 83 -1.57 -16.97 -6.41
CA ALA A 83 -1.96 -17.44 -5.08
C ALA A 83 -3.48 -17.65 -4.95
N ALA A 84 -4.29 -16.92 -5.71
CA ALA A 84 -5.74 -17.05 -5.74
C ALA A 84 -6.25 -18.29 -6.51
N PHE A 85 -5.38 -19.11 -7.10
CA PHE A 85 -5.80 -20.27 -7.90
C PHE A 85 -6.76 -21.24 -7.18
N PRO A 86 -6.67 -21.48 -5.86
CA PRO A 86 -7.63 -22.31 -5.14
C PRO A 86 -9.05 -21.74 -5.04
N VAL A 87 -9.27 -20.46 -5.34
CA VAL A 87 -10.60 -19.83 -5.27
C VAL A 87 -11.52 -20.40 -6.36
N THR A 88 -12.66 -20.95 -5.95
CA THR A 88 -13.66 -21.56 -6.85
C THR A 88 -14.99 -20.83 -6.84
N ARG A 89 -15.40 -20.29 -5.69
CA ARG A 89 -16.62 -19.51 -5.50
C ARG A 89 -16.52 -18.18 -6.25
N ASP A 90 -17.51 -17.88 -7.07
CA ASP A 90 -17.69 -16.61 -7.79
C ASP A 90 -16.38 -16.09 -8.43
N SER A 91 -15.60 -17.01 -9.02
CA SER A 91 -14.22 -16.73 -9.48
C SER A 91 -14.13 -15.53 -10.42
N ARG A 92 -15.14 -15.33 -11.28
CA ARG A 92 -15.22 -14.17 -12.18
C ARG A 92 -15.19 -12.85 -11.42
N LEU A 93 -16.01 -12.73 -10.38
CA LEU A 93 -16.08 -11.51 -9.58
C LEU A 93 -14.78 -11.35 -8.80
N PHE A 94 -14.25 -12.43 -8.21
CA PHE A 94 -12.97 -12.37 -7.49
C PHE A 94 -11.83 -11.78 -8.34
N TYR A 95 -11.61 -12.33 -9.54
CA TYR A 95 -10.53 -11.87 -10.42
C TYR A 95 -10.81 -10.50 -11.03
N PHE A 96 -12.08 -10.16 -11.30
CA PHE A 96 -12.44 -8.80 -11.71
C PHE A 96 -12.07 -7.78 -10.63
N LEU A 97 -12.39 -8.06 -9.36
CA LEU A 97 -12.06 -7.17 -8.24
C LEU A 97 -10.55 -7.07 -8.04
N MET A 98 -9.80 -8.18 -8.20
CA MET A 98 -8.33 -8.14 -8.13
C MET A 98 -7.73 -7.26 -9.23
N LEU A 99 -8.24 -7.32 -10.47
CA LEU A 99 -7.79 -6.46 -11.57
C LEU A 99 -8.22 -5.00 -11.39
N ALA A 100 -9.43 -4.75 -10.88
CA ALA A 100 -9.88 -3.40 -10.56
C ALA A 100 -8.99 -2.77 -9.48
N MET A 101 -8.64 -3.54 -8.45
CA MET A 101 -7.69 -3.13 -7.43
C MET A 101 -6.30 -2.85 -8.00
N TYR A 102 -5.83 -3.70 -8.91
CA TYR A 102 -4.55 -3.50 -9.61
C TYR A 102 -4.50 -2.15 -10.35
N SER A 103 -5.58 -1.82 -11.07
CA SER A 103 -5.69 -0.54 -11.77
C SER A 103 -5.73 0.67 -10.82
N GLY A 104 -6.45 0.59 -9.70
CA GLY A 104 -6.50 1.66 -8.71
C GLY A 104 -5.14 1.89 -8.04
N GLN A 105 -4.41 0.81 -7.75
CA GLN A 105 -3.08 0.88 -7.15
C GLN A 105 -2.07 1.53 -8.10
N ILE A 106 -1.96 1.07 -9.36
CA ILE A 106 -1.09 1.71 -10.36
C ILE A 106 -1.51 3.17 -10.60
N GLY A 107 -2.81 3.41 -10.73
CA GLY A 107 -3.35 4.75 -10.96
C GLY A 107 -2.95 5.74 -9.86
N SER A 108 -2.96 5.30 -8.60
CA SER A 108 -2.57 6.16 -7.47
C SER A 108 -1.07 6.51 -7.46
N PHE A 109 -0.20 5.61 -7.92
CA PHE A 109 1.24 5.87 -7.98
C PHE A 109 1.67 6.64 -9.24
N SER A 110 0.81 6.70 -10.25
CA SER A 110 1.09 7.38 -11.52
C SER A 110 0.35 8.71 -11.67
N SER A 111 -0.63 9.01 -10.82
CA SER A 111 -1.41 10.23 -10.91
C SER A 111 -0.59 11.47 -10.56
N ARG A 112 -0.57 12.45 -11.46
CA ARG A 112 -0.03 13.80 -11.23
C ARG A 112 -1.10 14.84 -10.89
N ASP A 113 -2.36 14.43 -10.98
CA ASP A 113 -3.50 15.25 -10.63
C ASP A 113 -4.05 14.80 -9.27
N ILE A 114 -4.23 15.73 -8.32
CA ILE A 114 -4.58 15.38 -6.94
C ILE A 114 -6.00 14.80 -6.83
N LEU A 115 -6.92 15.20 -7.73
CA LEU A 115 -8.25 14.62 -7.78
C LEU A 115 -8.23 13.24 -8.43
N LEU A 116 -7.40 13.05 -9.45
CA LEU A 116 -7.17 11.73 -10.04
C LEU A 116 -6.57 10.76 -9.01
N PHE A 117 -5.61 11.23 -8.21
CA PHE A 117 -5.05 10.48 -7.08
C PHE A 117 -6.16 10.03 -6.12
N PHE A 118 -7.06 10.94 -5.73
CA PHE A 118 -8.21 10.61 -4.88
C PHE A 118 -9.16 9.59 -5.52
N ILE A 119 -9.49 9.73 -6.81
CA ILE A 119 -10.36 8.77 -7.51
C ILE A 119 -9.73 7.38 -7.53
N MET A 120 -8.43 7.28 -7.83
CA MET A 120 -7.71 6.01 -7.83
C MET A 120 -7.57 5.41 -6.43
N TRP A 121 -7.38 6.26 -5.43
CA TRP A 121 -7.36 5.89 -4.01
C TRP A 121 -8.66 5.25 -3.54
N GLU A 122 -9.80 5.80 -3.94
CA GLU A 122 -11.14 5.28 -3.65
C GLU A 122 -11.51 4.06 -4.50
N LEU A 123 -11.05 4.02 -5.76
CA LEU A 123 -11.29 2.91 -6.67
C LEU A 123 -10.77 1.57 -6.10
N GLU A 124 -9.68 1.60 -5.34
CA GLU A 124 -9.13 0.43 -4.64
C GLU A 124 -10.05 -0.07 -3.49
N LEU A 125 -10.73 0.84 -2.78
CA LEU A 125 -11.45 0.50 -1.55
C LEU A 125 -12.62 -0.45 -1.78
N ILE A 126 -13.37 -0.22 -2.87
CA ILE A 126 -14.56 -1.03 -3.20
C ILE A 126 -14.17 -2.50 -3.47
N PRO A 127 -13.18 -2.80 -4.35
CA PRO A 127 -12.65 -4.14 -4.51
C PRO A 127 -12.20 -4.81 -3.21
N VAL A 128 -11.44 -4.12 -2.37
CA VAL A 128 -10.95 -4.68 -1.10
C VAL A 128 -12.11 -5.08 -0.19
N TYR A 129 -13.09 -4.18 -0.04
CA TYR A 129 -14.28 -4.42 0.79
C TYR A 129 -15.05 -5.66 0.31
N LEU A 130 -15.27 -5.79 -1.00
CA LEU A 130 -15.98 -6.94 -1.58
C LEU A 130 -15.16 -8.24 -1.46
N LEU A 131 -13.86 -8.18 -1.71
CA LEU A 131 -12.95 -9.32 -1.55
C LEU A 131 -12.97 -9.85 -0.11
N LEU A 132 -12.93 -8.95 0.87
CA LEU A 132 -12.98 -9.30 2.29
C LEU A 132 -14.36 -9.82 2.69
N SER A 133 -15.45 -9.11 2.36
CA SER A 133 -16.81 -9.48 2.79
C SER A 133 -17.30 -10.81 2.20
N MET A 134 -16.89 -11.14 0.97
CA MET A 134 -17.36 -12.35 0.29
C MET A 134 -16.42 -13.56 0.46
N TRP A 135 -15.09 -13.37 0.47
CA TRP A 135 -14.09 -14.46 0.55
C TRP A 135 -13.25 -14.45 1.84
N GLY A 136 -13.54 -13.57 2.81
CA GLY A 136 -12.91 -13.59 4.12
C GLY A 136 -13.37 -14.74 5.02
N GLY A 137 -12.79 -14.79 6.22
CA GLY A 137 -13.00 -15.77 7.27
C GLY A 137 -14.30 -15.60 8.06
N LYS A 138 -14.29 -16.04 9.32
CA LYS A 138 -15.50 -16.12 10.16
C LYS A 138 -16.05 -14.74 10.51
N LYS A 139 -15.19 -13.76 10.80
CA LYS A 139 -15.58 -12.40 11.20
C LYS A 139 -15.50 -11.40 10.03
N ARG A 140 -15.58 -11.90 8.79
CA ARG A 140 -15.38 -11.12 7.57
C ARG A 140 -16.25 -9.88 7.43
N LEU A 141 -17.52 -9.94 7.85
CA LEU A 141 -18.43 -8.79 7.74
C LEU A 141 -18.01 -7.67 8.69
N TYR A 142 -17.71 -8.02 9.95
CA TYR A 142 -17.18 -7.07 10.94
C TYR A 142 -15.88 -6.42 10.45
N SER A 143 -14.93 -7.22 9.97
CA SER A 143 -13.66 -6.70 9.47
C SER A 143 -13.85 -5.84 8.21
N ALA A 144 -14.73 -6.23 7.28
CA ALA A 144 -15.02 -5.46 6.07
C ALA A 144 -15.68 -4.11 6.40
N THR A 145 -16.68 -4.10 7.28
CA THR A 145 -17.35 -2.86 7.70
C THR A 145 -16.39 -1.95 8.47
N LYS A 146 -15.54 -2.51 9.35
CA LYS A 146 -14.53 -1.73 10.07
C LYS A 146 -13.51 -1.13 9.09
N PHE A 147 -13.02 -1.92 8.15
CA PHE A 147 -12.10 -1.45 7.10
C PHE A 147 -12.66 -0.25 6.35
N ILE A 148 -13.84 -0.40 5.73
CA ILE A 148 -14.41 0.66 4.89
C ILE A 148 -14.78 1.90 5.71
N LEU A 149 -15.25 1.76 6.95
CA LEU A 149 -15.55 2.91 7.81
C LEU A 149 -14.29 3.68 8.19
N TYR A 150 -13.18 2.98 8.47
CA TYR A 150 -11.90 3.64 8.74
C TYR A 150 -11.39 4.36 7.50
N THR A 151 -11.28 3.65 6.37
CA THR A 151 -10.59 4.16 5.18
C THR A 151 -11.42 5.15 4.37
N ALA A 152 -12.71 4.89 4.16
CA ALA A 152 -13.60 5.84 3.49
C ALA A 152 -13.92 7.04 4.42
N GLY A 153 -14.00 6.82 5.73
CA GLY A 153 -14.17 7.90 6.69
C GLY A 153 -12.98 8.86 6.70
N SER A 154 -11.75 8.33 6.58
CA SER A 154 -10.55 9.15 6.52
C SER A 154 -10.34 9.83 5.17
N SER A 155 -10.79 9.22 4.08
CA SER A 155 -10.67 9.81 2.74
C SER A 155 -11.58 11.01 2.51
N ILE A 156 -12.60 11.22 3.35
CA ILE A 156 -13.34 12.49 3.38
C ILE A 156 -12.39 13.66 3.67
N PHE A 157 -11.42 13.50 4.58
CA PHE A 157 -10.42 14.55 4.85
C PHE A 157 -9.47 14.76 3.67
N LEU A 158 -9.13 13.68 2.94
CA LEU A 158 -8.37 13.78 1.69
C LEU A 158 -9.15 14.61 0.67
N LEU A 159 -10.43 14.30 0.44
CA LEU A 159 -11.27 15.04 -0.51
C LEU A 159 -11.44 16.51 -0.13
N ILE A 160 -11.67 16.81 1.16
CA ILE A 160 -11.76 18.19 1.65
C ILE A 160 -10.45 18.93 1.41
N GLY A 161 -9.30 18.30 1.66
CA GLY A 161 -7.99 18.88 1.38
C GLY A 161 -7.76 19.10 -0.12
N VAL A 162 -8.11 18.12 -0.97
CA VAL A 162 -8.05 18.22 -2.44
C VAL A 162 -8.84 19.43 -2.93
N LEU A 163 -10.12 19.53 -2.54
CA LEU A 163 -10.98 20.63 -2.94
C LEU A 163 -10.48 21.96 -2.38
N GLY A 164 -10.10 21.99 -1.09
CA GLY A 164 -9.62 23.20 -0.42
C GLY A 164 -8.37 23.79 -1.06
N ILE A 165 -7.39 22.95 -1.40
CA ILE A 165 -6.19 23.38 -2.11
C ILE A 165 -6.51 23.81 -3.53
N SER A 166 -7.31 23.04 -4.26
CA SER A 166 -7.61 23.34 -5.66
C SER A 166 -8.34 24.66 -5.87
N LEU A 167 -9.15 25.08 -4.88
CA LEU A 167 -9.93 26.31 -4.90
C LEU A 167 -9.19 27.49 -4.26
N TYR A 168 -7.99 27.27 -3.73
CA TYR A 168 -7.24 28.31 -3.03
C TYR A 168 -6.48 29.21 -4.02
N GLY A 169 -6.68 30.54 -3.92
CA GLY A 169 -5.81 31.54 -4.52
C GLY A 169 -5.94 31.77 -6.02
N SER A 170 -6.78 31.04 -6.75
CA SER A 170 -6.98 31.21 -8.19
C SER A 170 -8.46 31.36 -8.59
N ASN A 171 -8.71 32.15 -9.65
CA ASN A 171 -10.04 32.25 -10.27
C ASN A 171 -10.41 30.97 -11.02
N GLU A 172 -9.41 30.20 -11.46
CA GLU A 172 -9.58 28.90 -12.10
C GLU A 172 -8.95 27.81 -11.21
N PRO A 173 -9.71 26.79 -10.79
CA PRO A 173 -9.17 25.75 -9.93
C PRO A 173 -8.10 24.94 -10.67
N THR A 174 -6.97 24.69 -10.01
CA THR A 174 -5.92 23.81 -10.53
C THR A 174 -5.82 22.54 -9.70
N LEU A 175 -5.65 21.42 -10.39
CA LEU A 175 -5.53 20.10 -9.79
C LEU A 175 -4.16 19.46 -10.05
N ASN A 176 -3.27 20.16 -10.76
CA ASN A 176 -1.91 19.69 -11.04
C ASN A 176 -1.05 19.75 -9.77
N LEU A 177 -0.56 18.61 -9.29
CA LEU A 177 0.31 18.54 -8.11
C LEU A 177 1.55 19.43 -8.24
N GLU A 178 2.15 19.52 -9.44
CA GLU A 178 3.36 20.32 -9.66
C GLU A 178 3.10 21.83 -9.53
N LEU A 179 1.95 22.30 -10.00
CA LEU A 179 1.56 23.70 -9.84
C LEU A 179 1.18 23.99 -8.39
N LEU A 180 0.47 23.07 -7.74
CA LEU A 180 0.03 23.19 -6.35
C LEU A 180 1.20 23.19 -5.35
N GLY A 181 2.25 22.42 -5.63
CA GLY A 181 3.47 22.40 -4.80
C GLY A 181 4.31 23.67 -4.92
N ASN A 182 4.20 24.41 -6.03
CA ASN A 182 4.87 25.70 -6.21
C ASN A 182 4.06 26.89 -5.67
N GLN A 183 2.83 26.65 -5.20
CA GLN A 183 1.95 27.68 -4.66
C GLN A 183 2.25 27.94 -3.17
N ALA A 184 2.32 29.20 -2.79
CA ALA A 184 2.50 29.59 -1.39
C ALA A 184 1.17 29.64 -0.64
N TYR A 185 1.10 28.95 0.49
CA TYR A 185 -0.04 28.97 1.40
C TYR A 185 0.31 29.72 2.69
N PRO A 186 -0.66 30.44 3.30
CA PRO A 186 -0.51 30.92 4.66
C PRO A 186 -0.30 29.73 5.60
N VAL A 187 0.67 29.84 6.52
CA VAL A 187 1.09 28.75 7.40
C VAL A 187 -0.09 28.07 8.12
N THR A 188 -1.07 28.83 8.60
CA THR A 188 -2.26 28.28 9.28
C THR A 188 -3.09 27.37 8.38
N LEU A 189 -3.23 27.75 7.11
CA LEU A 189 -4.02 27.01 6.12
C LEU A 189 -3.23 25.80 5.60
N GLU A 190 -1.91 25.94 5.43
CA GLU A 190 -1.01 24.82 5.13
C GLU A 190 -1.05 23.75 6.23
N ILE A 191 -1.01 24.14 7.51
CA ILE A 191 -1.15 23.23 8.66
C ILE A 191 -2.49 22.51 8.64
N LEU A 192 -3.58 23.21 8.30
CA LEU A 192 -4.92 22.61 8.25
C LEU A 192 -4.99 21.53 7.16
N PHE A 193 -4.50 21.82 5.96
CA PHE A 193 -4.43 20.84 4.87
C PHE A 193 -3.50 19.68 5.22
N TYR A 194 -2.34 19.98 5.82
CA TYR A 194 -1.38 18.97 6.25
C TYR A 194 -2.03 17.97 7.22
N ILE A 195 -2.77 18.44 8.22
CA ILE A 195 -3.47 17.58 9.18
C ILE A 195 -4.57 16.77 8.47
N GLY A 196 -5.34 17.38 7.57
CA GLY A 196 -6.39 16.68 6.82
C GLY A 196 -5.83 15.52 6.00
N PHE A 197 -4.79 15.77 5.22
CA PHE A 197 -4.10 14.74 4.46
C PHE A 197 -3.39 13.72 5.36
N LEU A 198 -2.75 14.17 6.45
CA LEU A 198 -2.10 13.30 7.43
C LEU A 198 -3.11 12.31 8.02
N ILE A 199 -4.33 12.71 8.35
CA ILE A 199 -5.37 11.79 8.87
C ILE A 199 -5.69 10.71 7.82
N ALA A 200 -5.90 11.11 6.57
CA ALA A 200 -6.23 10.18 5.49
C ALA A 200 -5.11 9.15 5.27
N PHE A 201 -3.87 9.63 5.17
CA PHE A 201 -2.71 8.77 4.97
C PHE A 201 -2.38 7.95 6.21
N ALA A 202 -2.49 8.53 7.41
CA ALA A 202 -2.24 7.85 8.68
C ALA A 202 -3.13 6.63 8.88
N VAL A 203 -4.40 6.71 8.47
CA VAL A 203 -5.30 5.55 8.50
C VAL A 203 -4.81 4.46 7.56
N LYS A 204 -4.40 4.79 6.32
CA LYS A 204 -3.95 3.77 5.34
C LYS A 204 -2.53 3.24 5.66
N SER A 205 -1.63 4.06 6.18
CA SER A 205 -0.26 3.73 6.61
C SER A 205 -0.20 3.44 8.12
N PRO A 206 -0.99 2.47 8.61
CA PRO A 206 -1.54 2.34 9.97
C PRO A 206 -0.76 3.05 11.09
N ILE A 207 -0.84 4.38 11.19
CA ILE A 207 -0.13 5.19 12.17
C ILE A 207 -0.88 5.11 13.51
N ILE A 208 -0.18 4.96 14.63
CA ILE A 208 -0.85 4.99 15.94
C ILE A 208 -1.53 6.35 16.17
N PRO A 209 -2.80 6.40 16.60
CA PRO A 209 -3.67 5.29 17.07
C PRO A 209 -4.59 4.65 16.01
N LEU A 210 -4.51 5.09 14.76
CA LEU A 210 -5.41 4.78 13.64
C LEU A 210 -5.15 3.42 12.94
N HIS A 211 -4.50 2.48 13.62
CA HIS A 211 -4.06 1.20 13.05
C HIS A 211 -5.02 0.01 13.28
N THR A 212 -6.03 0.16 14.13
CA THR A 212 -6.78 -0.99 14.69
C THR A 212 -7.61 -1.77 13.66
N TRP A 213 -7.90 -1.19 12.49
CA TRP A 213 -8.58 -1.88 11.39
C TRP A 213 -7.69 -2.95 10.74
N LEU A 214 -6.37 -2.75 10.75
CA LEU A 214 -5.41 -3.52 9.96
C LEU A 214 -5.28 -4.98 10.46
N PRO A 215 -5.05 -5.27 11.75
CA PRO A 215 -4.99 -6.65 12.24
C PRO A 215 -6.30 -7.43 12.04
N ASP A 216 -7.45 -6.77 12.16
CA ASP A 216 -8.76 -7.42 11.95
C ASP A 216 -9.01 -7.74 10.48
N THR A 217 -8.59 -6.85 9.58
CA THR A 217 -8.69 -7.03 8.12
C THR A 217 -7.79 -8.17 7.66
N HIS A 218 -6.52 -8.16 8.02
CA HIS A 218 -5.58 -9.23 7.66
C HIS A 218 -5.89 -10.58 8.33
N GLY A 219 -6.42 -10.55 9.56
CA GLY A 219 -6.82 -11.75 10.27
C GLY A 219 -7.89 -12.55 9.53
N GLU A 220 -8.81 -11.86 8.86
CA GLU A 220 -9.96 -12.47 8.18
C GLU A 220 -9.81 -12.56 6.66
N ALA A 221 -9.02 -11.70 6.00
CA ALA A 221 -8.89 -11.71 4.55
C ALA A 221 -8.30 -13.03 3.99
N HIS A 222 -8.69 -13.36 2.76
CA HIS A 222 -8.04 -14.40 1.98
C HIS A 222 -6.57 -14.02 1.74
N TYR A 223 -5.65 -14.99 1.75
CA TYR A 223 -4.21 -14.67 1.74
C TYR A 223 -3.75 -13.97 0.46
N SER A 224 -4.35 -14.26 -0.70
CA SER A 224 -4.06 -13.49 -1.92
C SER A 224 -4.48 -12.03 -1.81
N THR A 225 -5.59 -11.74 -1.11
CA THR A 225 -6.01 -10.37 -0.81
C THR A 225 -5.07 -9.75 0.23
N CYS A 226 -4.63 -10.52 1.25
CA CYS A 226 -3.63 -10.06 2.21
C CYS A 226 -2.30 -9.68 1.56
N MET A 227 -1.88 -10.40 0.51
CA MET A 227 -0.66 -10.07 -0.23
C MET A 227 -0.74 -8.66 -0.83
N LEU A 228 -1.89 -8.29 -1.39
CA LEU A 228 -2.11 -6.98 -2.00
C LEU A 228 -2.31 -5.88 -0.96
N LEU A 229 -3.06 -6.19 0.10
CA LEU A 229 -3.21 -5.30 1.26
C LEU A 229 -1.83 -4.97 1.87
N ALA A 230 -1.11 -5.99 2.34
CA ALA A 230 0.14 -5.81 3.05
C ALA A 230 1.24 -5.31 2.12
N GLY A 231 1.28 -5.83 0.89
CA GLY A 231 2.30 -5.56 -0.11
C GLY A 231 2.20 -4.15 -0.68
N ILE A 232 0.99 -3.64 -0.93
CA ILE A 232 0.79 -2.42 -1.74
C ILE A 232 -0.08 -1.38 -1.02
N LEU A 233 -1.24 -1.76 -0.48
CA LEU A 233 -2.20 -0.79 0.09
C LEU A 233 -1.57 0.10 1.18
N LEU A 234 -0.77 -0.49 2.10
CA LEU A 234 -0.10 0.31 3.14
C LEU A 234 0.91 1.31 2.55
N LYS A 235 1.51 0.98 1.41
CA LYS A 235 2.53 1.80 0.74
C LYS A 235 1.92 2.99 0.05
N MET A 236 0.65 2.90 -0.38
CA MET A 236 -0.08 4.05 -0.91
C MET A 236 -0.20 5.16 0.14
N GLY A 237 -0.42 4.82 1.41
CA GLY A 237 -0.42 5.81 2.50
C GLY A 237 0.94 6.49 2.68
N ALA A 238 2.02 5.70 2.68
CA ALA A 238 3.38 6.25 2.75
C ALA A 238 3.74 7.11 1.52
N TYR A 239 3.35 6.67 0.32
CA TYR A 239 3.50 7.43 -0.92
C TYR A 239 2.77 8.77 -0.84
N GLY A 240 1.53 8.78 -0.35
CA GLY A 240 0.77 10.02 -0.14
C GLY A 240 1.43 10.95 0.88
N LEU A 241 2.02 10.41 1.95
CA LEU A 241 2.79 11.22 2.91
C LEU A 241 4.00 11.91 2.27
N VAL A 242 4.72 11.24 1.39
CA VAL A 242 5.84 11.88 0.68
C VAL A 242 5.30 12.87 -0.35
N ARG A 243 4.46 12.40 -1.27
CA ARG A 243 4.03 13.17 -2.46
C ARG A 243 3.16 14.37 -2.14
N ILE A 244 2.32 14.28 -1.11
CA ILE A 244 1.32 15.31 -0.78
C ILE A 244 1.68 16.02 0.54
N ASN A 245 2.04 15.30 1.60
CA ASN A 245 2.37 16.00 2.85
C ASN A 245 3.77 16.65 2.82
N MET A 246 4.80 15.95 2.32
CA MET A 246 6.17 16.46 2.33
C MET A 246 6.46 17.38 1.14
N GLU A 247 6.14 16.96 -0.09
CA GLU A 247 6.47 17.73 -1.30
C GLU A 247 5.56 18.95 -1.50
N LEU A 248 4.25 18.83 -1.26
CA LEU A 248 3.28 19.90 -1.51
C LEU A 248 3.14 20.88 -0.34
N LEU A 249 3.37 20.42 0.91
CA LEU A 249 3.22 21.22 2.14
C LEU A 249 4.50 21.22 3.00
N PRO A 250 5.65 21.68 2.44
CA PRO A 250 6.97 21.49 3.05
C PRO A 250 7.16 22.27 4.36
N HIS A 251 6.54 23.45 4.51
CA HIS A 251 6.69 24.23 5.74
C HIS A 251 5.92 23.56 6.88
N ALA A 252 4.67 23.13 6.63
CA ALA A 252 3.93 22.34 7.61
C ALA A 252 4.65 21.01 7.92
N HIS A 253 5.21 20.33 6.91
CA HIS A 253 5.97 19.09 7.11
C HIS A 253 7.15 19.28 8.07
N SER A 254 7.93 20.35 7.89
CA SER A 254 9.05 20.67 8.79
C SER A 254 8.63 20.86 10.25
N MET A 255 7.46 21.45 10.50
CA MET A 255 6.91 21.61 11.85
C MET A 255 6.44 20.28 12.46
N PHE A 256 5.87 19.38 11.65
CA PHE A 256 5.36 18.08 12.10
C PHE A 256 6.40 16.95 12.07
N SER A 257 7.55 17.15 11.43
CA SER A 257 8.61 16.16 11.29
C SER A 257 9.06 15.54 12.63
N PRO A 258 9.35 16.32 13.70
CA PRO A 258 9.72 15.75 14.99
C PRO A 258 8.59 14.89 15.60
N TRP A 259 7.34 15.27 15.35
CA TRP A 259 6.16 14.51 15.81
C TRP A 259 5.99 13.21 15.04
N LEU A 260 6.25 13.21 13.72
CA LEU A 260 6.26 11.98 12.92
C LEU A 260 7.33 11.00 13.43
N MET A 261 8.54 11.46 13.69
CA MET A 261 9.62 10.62 14.23
C MET A 261 9.24 10.04 15.60
N LEU A 262 8.67 10.86 16.49
CA LEU A 262 8.19 10.42 17.80
C LEU A 262 7.10 9.35 17.68
N VAL A 263 6.08 9.59 16.85
CA VAL A 263 4.98 8.64 16.64
C VAL A 263 5.47 7.36 15.97
N GLY A 264 6.36 7.44 14.98
CA GLY A 264 6.98 6.28 14.34
C GLY A 264 7.77 5.43 15.33
N THR A 265 8.51 6.05 16.25
CA THR A 265 9.25 5.35 17.31
C THR A 265 8.31 4.64 18.29
N ILE A 266 7.27 5.35 18.76
CA ILE A 266 6.23 4.77 19.62
C ILE A 266 5.55 3.60 18.91
N GLN A 267 5.29 3.74 17.61
CA GLN A 267 4.65 2.73 16.78
C GLN A 267 5.47 1.45 16.67
N ILE A 268 6.77 1.54 16.45
CA ILE A 268 7.68 0.39 16.45
C ILE A 268 7.59 -0.35 17.79
N ILE A 269 7.79 0.36 18.90
CA ILE A 269 7.82 -0.24 20.24
C ILE A 269 6.48 -0.89 20.60
N TYR A 270 5.37 -0.17 20.36
CA TYR A 270 4.02 -0.64 20.65
C TYR A 270 3.65 -1.87 19.83
N ALA A 271 3.85 -1.82 18.51
CA ALA A 271 3.47 -2.91 17.62
C ALA A 271 4.35 -4.16 17.85
N ALA A 272 5.64 -3.99 18.10
CA ALA A 272 6.55 -5.07 18.47
C ALA A 272 6.16 -5.71 19.81
N SER A 273 5.74 -4.91 20.80
CA SER A 273 5.33 -5.40 22.12
C SER A 273 3.96 -6.08 22.11
N THR A 274 3.04 -5.65 21.25
CA THR A 274 1.69 -6.23 21.12
C THR A 274 1.64 -7.47 20.23
N SER A 275 2.60 -7.64 19.31
CA SER A 275 2.66 -8.77 18.37
C SER A 275 2.76 -10.16 19.07
N PRO A 276 3.64 -10.38 20.07
CA PRO A 276 3.69 -11.64 20.82
C PRO A 276 2.38 -12.00 21.53
N GLY A 277 1.61 -10.99 21.97
CA GLY A 277 0.31 -11.19 22.60
C GLY A 277 -0.77 -11.71 21.65
N GLN A 278 -0.55 -11.66 20.34
CA GLN A 278 -1.50 -12.17 19.36
C GLN A 278 -1.37 -13.69 19.19
N ARG A 279 -2.46 -14.42 19.38
CA ARG A 279 -2.53 -15.88 19.17
C ARG A 279 -2.82 -16.28 17.73
N ASN A 280 -3.46 -15.41 16.96
CA ASN A 280 -3.75 -15.65 15.54
C ASN A 280 -2.51 -15.31 14.70
N LEU A 281 -2.05 -16.26 13.88
CA LEU A 281 -0.83 -16.11 13.07
C LEU A 281 -0.88 -14.89 12.15
N LYS A 282 -1.97 -14.68 11.39
CA LYS A 282 -2.10 -13.55 10.47
C LYS A 282 -2.15 -12.22 11.23
N LYS A 283 -2.80 -12.17 12.40
CA LYS A 283 -2.81 -10.96 13.24
C LYS A 283 -1.42 -10.62 13.77
N ARG A 284 -0.64 -11.63 14.17
CA ARG A 284 0.75 -11.43 14.59
C ARG A 284 1.61 -10.81 13.48
N ILE A 285 1.49 -11.35 12.26
CA ILE A 285 2.18 -10.80 11.08
C ILE A 285 1.70 -9.37 10.79
N ALA A 286 0.40 -9.09 10.91
CA ALA A 286 -0.15 -7.75 10.71
C ALA A 286 0.40 -6.71 11.69
N TYR A 287 0.56 -7.06 12.98
CA TYR A 287 1.23 -6.17 13.94
C TYR A 287 2.71 -5.98 13.62
N SER A 288 3.41 -7.02 13.12
CA SER A 288 4.77 -6.83 12.60
C SER A 288 4.81 -5.81 11.45
N SER A 289 3.81 -5.82 10.56
CA SER A 289 3.69 -4.81 9.50
C SER A 289 3.45 -3.40 10.06
N VAL A 290 2.65 -3.24 11.11
CA VAL A 290 2.48 -1.93 11.79
C VAL A 290 3.83 -1.42 12.32
N SER A 291 4.64 -2.29 12.92
CA SER A 291 5.99 -1.94 13.38
C SER A 291 6.86 -1.47 12.21
N HIS A 292 6.87 -2.23 11.11
CA HIS A 292 7.69 -1.92 9.94
C HIS A 292 7.32 -0.61 9.25
N MET A 293 6.04 -0.23 9.26
CA MET A 293 5.61 1.10 8.77
C MET A 293 6.09 2.23 9.66
N GLY A 294 6.38 1.97 10.95
CA GLY A 294 6.99 2.96 11.84
C GLY A 294 8.34 3.47 11.36
N PHE A 295 9.18 2.59 10.77
CA PHE A 295 10.46 3.00 10.17
C PHE A 295 10.26 3.94 8.97
N ILE A 296 9.24 3.70 8.15
CA ILE A 296 8.92 4.57 7.02
C ILE A 296 8.56 5.97 7.52
N ILE A 297 7.76 6.06 8.58
CA ILE A 297 7.36 7.35 9.18
C ILE A 297 8.57 8.09 9.75
N ILE A 298 9.50 7.38 10.39
CA ILE A 298 10.76 7.98 10.89
C ILE A 298 11.60 8.51 9.73
N GLY A 299 11.78 7.73 8.67
CA GLY A 299 12.58 8.15 7.51
C GLY A 299 11.96 9.31 6.72
N ILE A 300 10.63 9.36 6.61
CA ILE A 300 9.93 10.54 6.05
C ILE A 300 10.09 11.75 6.98
N GLY A 301 9.94 11.53 8.29
CA GLY A 301 10.04 12.59 9.30
C GLY A 301 11.45 13.12 9.53
N SER A 302 12.51 12.46 9.06
CA SER A 302 13.88 12.94 9.30
C SER A 302 14.28 14.12 8.41
N ILE A 303 13.62 14.31 7.26
CA ILE A 303 13.96 15.33 6.26
C ILE A 303 15.46 15.27 5.88
N THR A 304 15.96 14.05 5.69
CA THR A 304 17.33 13.80 5.22
C THR A 304 17.30 12.84 4.03
N ASP A 305 18.21 13.05 3.08
CA ASP A 305 18.38 12.15 1.93
C ASP A 305 18.54 10.67 2.33
N PRO A 306 19.42 10.30 3.30
CA PRO A 306 19.48 8.92 3.76
C PRO A 306 18.14 8.46 4.35
N GLY A 307 17.49 9.24 5.22
CA GLY A 307 16.23 8.84 5.83
C GLY A 307 15.11 8.59 4.81
N LEU A 308 14.98 9.45 3.80
CA LEU A 308 14.01 9.29 2.73
C LEU A 308 14.33 8.07 1.85
N ASN A 309 15.60 7.86 1.50
CA ASN A 309 16.04 6.68 0.76
C ASN A 309 15.76 5.38 1.54
N GLY A 310 15.99 5.39 2.85
CA GLY A 310 15.66 4.29 3.75
C GLY A 310 14.15 4.01 3.80
N ALA A 311 13.32 5.07 3.87
CA ALA A 311 11.88 4.95 3.83
C ALA A 311 11.38 4.34 2.51
N ILE A 312 11.91 4.79 1.36
CA ILE A 312 11.58 4.23 0.03
C ILE A 312 12.03 2.77 -0.07
N LEU A 313 13.24 2.44 0.41
CA LEU A 313 13.71 1.05 0.43
C LEU A 313 12.83 0.18 1.33
N GLN A 314 12.36 0.71 2.47
CA GLN A 314 11.47 0.00 3.39
C GLN A 314 10.06 -0.19 2.80
N ILE A 315 9.53 0.78 2.04
CA ILE A 315 8.30 0.64 1.25
C ILE A 315 8.40 -0.60 0.35
N ILE A 316 9.51 -0.74 -0.38
CA ILE A 316 9.73 -1.86 -1.32
C ILE A 316 10.00 -3.17 -0.57
N SER A 317 10.94 -3.16 0.38
CA SER A 317 11.39 -4.33 1.14
C SER A 317 10.25 -4.97 1.92
N HIS A 318 9.52 -4.19 2.71
CA HIS A 318 8.33 -4.68 3.41
C HIS A 318 7.21 -5.06 2.43
N GLY A 319 7.17 -4.50 1.23
CA GLY A 319 6.36 -4.96 0.08
C GLY A 319 6.49 -6.45 -0.15
N PHE A 320 7.71 -6.89 -0.42
CA PHE A 320 8.03 -8.29 -0.68
C PHE A 320 7.86 -9.16 0.57
N ILE A 321 8.46 -8.76 1.69
CA ILE A 321 8.46 -9.56 2.93
C ILE A 321 7.04 -9.77 3.44
N GLY A 322 6.24 -8.70 3.52
CA GLY A 322 4.86 -8.76 4.00
C GLY A 322 3.99 -9.66 3.14
N ALA A 323 4.03 -9.49 1.81
CA ALA A 323 3.27 -10.33 0.89
C ALA A 323 3.67 -11.81 1.01
N ALA A 324 4.98 -12.11 1.09
CA ALA A 324 5.48 -13.46 1.21
C ALA A 324 5.08 -14.12 2.54
N LEU A 325 5.16 -13.41 3.66
CA LEU A 325 4.72 -13.93 4.97
C LEU A 325 3.20 -14.19 5.00
N PHE A 326 2.38 -13.31 4.42
CA PHE A 326 0.94 -13.53 4.34
C PHE A 326 0.57 -14.69 3.41
N PHE A 327 1.28 -14.87 2.30
CA PHE A 327 1.15 -16.04 1.44
C PHE A 327 1.46 -17.32 2.21
N LEU A 328 2.58 -17.38 2.94
CA LEU A 328 2.94 -18.55 3.72
C LEU A 328 1.96 -18.81 4.86
N ALA A 329 1.51 -17.79 5.58
CA ALA A 329 0.49 -17.95 6.62
C ALA A 329 -0.83 -18.53 6.06
N GLY A 330 -1.22 -18.09 4.86
CA GLY A 330 -2.39 -18.63 4.15
C GLY A 330 -2.22 -20.07 3.70
N THR A 331 -1.09 -20.39 3.07
CA THR A 331 -0.80 -21.75 2.60
C THR A 331 -0.62 -22.75 3.75
N SER A 332 -0.05 -22.32 4.88
CA SER A 332 -0.07 -23.08 6.13
C SER A 332 -1.51 -23.39 6.53
N TYR A 333 -2.37 -22.38 6.61
CA TYR A 333 -3.79 -22.60 6.93
C TYR A 333 -4.48 -23.57 5.95
N ASP A 334 -4.18 -23.51 4.65
CA ASP A 334 -4.75 -24.45 3.68
C ASP A 334 -4.33 -25.91 3.89
N ARG A 335 -3.15 -26.15 4.46
CA ARG A 335 -2.60 -27.49 4.71
C ARG A 335 -3.01 -28.06 6.06
N ILE A 336 -2.90 -27.27 7.13
CA ILE A 336 -3.15 -27.76 8.50
C ILE A 336 -4.53 -27.36 9.05
N ARG A 337 -5.22 -26.41 8.43
CA ARG A 337 -6.55 -25.89 8.84
C ARG A 337 -6.60 -25.30 10.26
N LEU A 338 -5.44 -24.96 10.82
CA LEU A 338 -5.30 -24.30 12.11
C LEU A 338 -4.95 -22.82 11.91
N VAL A 339 -5.51 -21.94 12.74
CA VAL A 339 -5.28 -20.48 12.69
C VAL A 339 -4.50 -19.99 13.91
N TYR A 340 -4.67 -20.66 15.04
CA TYR A 340 -4.09 -20.27 16.32
C TYR A 340 -2.75 -20.96 16.54
N LEU A 341 -1.77 -20.16 16.95
CA LEU A 341 -0.39 -20.61 17.16
C LEU A 341 -0.27 -21.70 18.22
N ASP A 342 -1.12 -21.66 19.25
CA ASP A 342 -1.18 -22.65 20.33
C ASP A 342 -1.46 -24.08 19.81
N GLU A 343 -2.07 -24.20 18.63
CA GLU A 343 -2.45 -25.47 18.00
C GLU A 343 -1.45 -25.92 16.90
N MET A 344 -0.63 -25.00 16.37
CA MET A 344 0.23 -25.21 15.19
C MET A 344 1.53 -25.99 15.46
N GLY A 345 1.61 -26.78 16.52
CA GLY A 345 2.83 -27.51 16.90
C GLY A 345 3.37 -28.43 15.80
N GLY A 346 4.69 -28.52 15.66
CA GLY A 346 5.35 -29.51 14.79
C GLY A 346 5.32 -29.22 13.28
N MET A 347 5.12 -27.96 12.85
CA MET A 347 5.13 -27.58 11.41
C MET A 347 6.39 -28.01 10.64
N ALA A 348 7.55 -28.05 11.30
CA ALA A 348 8.80 -28.49 10.68
C ALA A 348 8.75 -29.97 10.22
N ILE A 349 7.94 -30.79 10.87
CA ILE A 349 7.77 -32.21 10.54
C ILE A 349 6.67 -32.37 9.48
N SER A 350 5.53 -31.69 9.65
CA SER A 350 4.35 -31.88 8.79
C SER A 350 4.44 -31.15 7.45
N ILE A 351 5.02 -29.95 7.41
CA ILE A 351 5.13 -29.08 6.23
C ILE A 351 6.53 -28.44 6.12
N PRO A 352 7.62 -29.23 6.03
CA PRO A 352 9.01 -28.76 6.16
C PRO A 352 9.39 -27.63 5.20
N LYS A 353 8.93 -27.69 3.93
CA LYS A 353 9.24 -26.65 2.93
C LYS A 353 8.58 -25.31 3.24
N ILE A 354 7.36 -25.32 3.78
CA ILE A 354 6.68 -24.10 4.21
C ILE A 354 7.39 -23.55 5.44
N PHE A 355 7.73 -24.42 6.40
CA PHE A 355 8.47 -24.03 7.59
C PHE A 355 9.81 -23.36 7.25
N THR A 356 10.64 -23.97 6.39
CA THR A 356 11.94 -23.38 6.00
C THR A 356 11.81 -22.03 5.33
N MET A 357 10.88 -21.89 4.38
CA MET A 357 10.60 -20.60 3.73
C MET A 357 10.07 -19.56 4.72
N PHE A 358 9.21 -19.98 5.66
CA PHE A 358 8.68 -19.11 6.71
C PHE A 358 9.80 -18.62 7.62
N THR A 359 10.74 -19.50 8.00
CA THR A 359 11.92 -19.12 8.80
C THR A 359 12.79 -18.11 8.06
N ILE A 360 13.13 -18.35 6.79
CA ILE A 360 13.96 -17.43 5.99
C ILE A 360 13.30 -16.04 5.88
N LEU A 361 12.00 -15.99 5.57
CA LEU A 361 11.27 -14.72 5.44
C LEU A 361 11.03 -14.03 6.78
N SER A 362 10.91 -14.80 7.86
CA SER A 362 10.88 -14.23 9.22
C SER A 362 12.21 -13.60 9.57
N MET A 363 13.34 -14.21 9.20
CA MET A 363 14.67 -13.58 9.36
C MET A 363 14.82 -12.31 8.54
N ALA A 364 14.30 -12.29 7.30
CA ALA A 364 14.25 -11.06 6.51
C ALA A 364 13.43 -9.96 7.19
N SER A 365 12.29 -10.31 7.81
CA SER A 365 11.45 -9.41 8.60
C SER A 365 12.06 -8.98 9.94
N LEU A 366 13.09 -9.69 10.44
CA LEU A 366 13.85 -9.32 11.63
C LEU A 366 15.06 -8.44 11.30
N ALA A 367 15.14 -7.94 10.05
CA ALA A 367 16.28 -7.16 9.58
C ALA A 367 17.61 -7.91 9.75
N LEU A 368 17.65 -9.20 9.39
CA LEU A 368 18.92 -9.94 9.39
C LEU A 368 19.90 -9.33 8.35
N PRO A 369 21.16 -9.04 8.73
CA PRO A 369 22.18 -8.59 7.79
C PRO A 369 22.28 -9.51 6.55
N GLY A 370 22.36 -8.90 5.37
CA GLY A 370 22.31 -9.60 4.08
C GLY A 370 20.90 -9.72 3.47
N MET A 371 19.86 -9.30 4.18
CA MET A 371 18.48 -9.17 3.65
C MET A 371 18.10 -7.71 3.44
N SER A 372 17.14 -7.45 2.54
CA SER A 372 16.70 -6.08 2.22
C SER A 372 16.13 -5.31 3.42
N GLY A 373 15.48 -6.02 4.36
CA GLY A 373 14.93 -5.41 5.59
C GLY A 373 16.00 -4.74 6.44
N PHE A 374 17.18 -5.37 6.54
CA PHE A 374 18.30 -4.78 7.28
C PHE A 374 18.79 -3.49 6.65
N VAL A 375 19.04 -3.50 5.34
CA VAL A 375 19.55 -2.31 4.63
C VAL A 375 18.57 -1.15 4.75
N ALA A 376 17.27 -1.43 4.64
CA ALA A 376 16.22 -0.43 4.76
C ALA A 376 16.23 0.25 6.14
N GLU A 377 16.15 -0.55 7.20
CA GLU A 377 16.09 -0.05 8.58
C GLU A 377 17.41 0.62 8.99
N LEU A 378 18.55 0.08 8.55
CA LEU A 378 19.86 0.65 8.79
C LEU A 378 19.96 2.08 8.24
N ILE A 379 19.58 2.28 6.98
CA ILE A 379 19.63 3.59 6.34
C ILE A 379 18.71 4.60 7.04
N VAL A 380 17.54 4.16 7.54
CA VAL A 380 16.65 5.01 8.35
C VAL A 380 17.31 5.44 9.66
N PHE A 381 18.14 4.60 10.28
CA PHE A 381 18.83 4.92 11.54
C PHE A 381 20.12 5.72 11.36
N PHE A 382 20.84 5.55 10.27
CA PHE A 382 22.03 6.33 9.93
C PHE A 382 21.61 7.70 9.39
N LEU A 383 21.03 8.50 10.29
CA LEU A 383 20.78 9.93 10.13
C LEU A 383 22.10 10.66 10.46
N GLU A 384 23.05 10.68 9.52
CA GLU A 384 24.19 11.60 9.60
C GLU A 384 23.82 12.98 9.07
#